data_AF-A0A2V5MHV1-F1
#
_entry.id   AF-A0A2V5MHV1-F1
#
_cell.length_a   1.000
_cell.length_b   1.000
_cell.length_c   1.000
_cell.angle_alpha   90.00
_cell.angle_beta   90.00
_cell.angle_gamma   90.00
#
_symmetry.space_group_name_H-M   'P 1'
#
loop_
_entity.id
_entity.type
_entity.pdbx_description
1 polymer ?
#
loop_
_entity_poly.entity_id
_entity_poly.type
_entity_poly.pdbx_seq_one_letter_code
_entity_poly.pdbx_strand_id
1 'polypeptide(L)'
;MFGRDAMDILLAGLKRYADIKIQQLNGPLGVAQANLKQAEANEQAARTAEQTAFNASLNLIGSGNHAEARRALDVARAQSREAREARRAAENQYSEIKGELAFYYSGAFLLRFSRIAHSDSRNGC
;
A
#
# COMPACT_ATOMS: atom_id res chain seq x y z
N MET A 1 -12.65 -28.31 -36.09
CA MET A 1 -12.65 -28.61 -34.64
C MET A 1 -11.36 -28.21 -33.91
N PHE A 2 -10.21 -28.02 -34.59
CA PHE A 2 -8.92 -27.67 -33.95
C PHE A 2 -8.84 -26.33 -33.17
N GLY A 3 -9.68 -25.35 -33.49
CA GLY A 3 -9.64 -24.04 -32.81
C GLY A 3 -10.16 -24.07 -31.37
N ARG A 4 -10.99 -25.05 -30.99
CA ARG A 4 -11.56 -25.14 -29.64
C ARG A 4 -10.54 -25.71 -28.65
N ASP A 5 -9.87 -26.80 -29.02
CA ASP A 5 -8.80 -27.41 -28.21
C ASP A 5 -7.62 -26.46 -27.99
N ALA A 6 -7.23 -25.70 -29.02
CA ALA A 6 -6.16 -24.70 -28.90
C ALA A 6 -6.53 -23.58 -27.92
N MET A 7 -7.79 -23.13 -27.92
CA MET A 7 -8.28 -22.12 -26.98
C MET A 7 -8.35 -22.66 -25.55
N ASP A 8 -8.78 -23.92 -25.36
CA ASP A 8 -8.87 -24.55 -24.04
C ASP A 8 -7.49 -24.74 -23.39
N ILE A 9 -6.47 -25.13 -24.17
CA ILE A 9 -5.09 -25.22 -23.70
C ILE A 9 -4.55 -23.84 -23.29
N LEU A 10 -4.85 -22.80 -24.08
CA LEU A 10 -4.38 -21.44 -23.85
C LEU A 10 -5.05 -20.82 -22.61
N LEU A 11 -6.36 -21.04 -22.44
CA LEU A 11 -7.10 -20.65 -21.22
C LEU A 11 -6.58 -21.38 -19.98
N ALA A 12 -6.28 -22.67 -20.07
CA ALA A 12 -5.71 -23.42 -18.96
C ALA A 12 -4.32 -22.90 -18.55
N GLY A 13 -3.47 -22.57 -19.52
CA GLY A 13 -2.17 -21.95 -19.28
C GLY A 13 -2.28 -20.57 -18.61
N LEU A 14 -3.19 -19.73 -19.10
CA LEU A 14 -3.48 -18.40 -18.54
C LEU A 14 -4.02 -18.47 -17.10
N LYS A 15 -4.91 -19.42 -16.82
CA LYS A 15 -5.41 -19.67 -15.46
C LYS A 15 -4.27 -20.08 -14.53
N ARG A 16 -3.45 -21.04 -14.95
CA ARG A 16 -2.29 -21.50 -14.16
C ARG A 16 -1.31 -20.36 -13.87
N TYR A 17 -1.09 -19.46 -14.84
CA TYR A 17 -0.25 -18.28 -14.64
C TYR A 17 -0.84 -17.33 -13.58
N ALA A 18 -2.15 -17.06 -13.64
CA ALA A 18 -2.83 -16.23 -12.65
C ALA A 18 -2.76 -16.86 -11.24
N ASP A 19 -2.96 -18.17 -11.12
CA ASP A 19 -2.87 -18.89 -9.84
C ASP A 19 -1.47 -18.77 -9.22
N ILE A 20 -0.41 -18.92 -10.03
CA ILE A 20 0.98 -18.73 -9.57
C ILE A 20 1.20 -17.29 -9.08
N LYS A 21 0.69 -16.30 -9.80
CA LYS A 21 0.83 -14.89 -9.41
C LYS A 21 0.08 -14.55 -8.13
N ILE A 22 -1.13 -15.07 -7.96
CA ILE A 22 -1.91 -14.95 -6.73
C ILE A 22 -1.13 -15.54 -5.55
N GLN A 23 -0.59 -16.76 -5.69
CA GLN A 23 0.23 -17.39 -4.64
C GLN A 23 1.47 -16.57 -4.30
N GLN A 24 2.15 -16.00 -5.30
CA GLN A 24 3.33 -15.15 -5.09
C GLN A 24 3.00 -13.85 -4.35
N LEU A 25 1.81 -13.28 -4.56
CA LEU A 25 1.41 -11.99 -3.98
C LEU A 25 0.78 -12.11 -2.58
N ASN A 26 0.25 -13.27 -2.21
CA ASN A 26 -0.37 -13.48 -0.90
C ASN A 26 0.61 -13.29 0.28
N GLY A 27 1.87 -13.74 0.13
CA GLY A 27 2.91 -13.53 1.15
C GLY A 27 3.23 -12.04 1.38
N PRO A 28 3.61 -11.30 0.33
CA PRO A 28 3.80 -9.84 0.40
C PRO A 28 2.58 -9.08 0.92
N LEU A 29 1.35 -9.49 0.56
CA LEU A 29 0.12 -8.86 1.07
C LEU A 29 0.03 -8.96 2.60
N GLY A 30 0.32 -10.15 3.16
CA GLY A 30 0.32 -10.36 4.61
C GLY A 30 1.35 -9.48 5.33
N VAL A 31 2.55 -9.35 4.76
CA VAL A 31 3.61 -8.47 5.30
C VAL A 31 3.19 -7.00 5.22
N ALA A 32 2.65 -6.55 4.08
CA ALA A 32 2.19 -5.19 3.91
C ALA A 32 1.02 -4.85 4.87
N GLN A 33 0.11 -5.79 5.10
CA GLN A 33 -0.97 -5.63 6.08
C GLN A 33 -0.43 -5.50 7.51
N ALA A 34 0.57 -6.30 7.88
CA ALA A 34 1.22 -6.22 9.18
C ALA A 34 1.93 -4.87 9.36
N ASN A 35 2.65 -4.41 8.33
CA ASN A 35 3.34 -3.11 8.33
C ASN A 35 2.35 -1.94 8.44
N LEU A 36 1.21 -2.00 7.74
CA LEU A 36 0.15 -1.00 7.86
C LEU A 36 -0.38 -0.94 9.29
N LYS A 37 -0.72 -2.09 9.88
CA LYS A 37 -1.20 -2.15 11.27
C LYS A 37 -0.18 -1.59 12.27
N GLN A 38 1.11 -1.88 12.07
CA GLN A 38 2.17 -1.32 12.89
C GLN A 38 2.28 0.21 12.72
N ALA A 39 2.18 0.71 11.48
CA ALA A 39 2.22 2.14 11.20
C ALA A 39 1.02 2.89 11.78
N GLU A 40 -0.18 2.29 11.76
CA GLU A 40 -1.38 2.81 12.42
C GLU A 40 -1.20 2.93 13.95
N ALA A 41 -0.63 1.89 14.58
CA ALA A 41 -0.32 1.92 16.00
C ALA A 41 0.71 3.01 16.35
N ASN A 42 1.75 3.15 15.51
CA ASN A 42 2.77 4.19 15.67
C ASN A 42 2.17 5.61 15.50
N GLU A 43 1.26 5.80 14.55
CA GLU A 43 0.56 7.07 14.37
C GLU A 43 -0.29 7.43 15.60
N GLN A 44 -1.03 6.45 16.15
CA GLN A 44 -1.82 6.65 17.36
C GLN A 44 -0.93 7.01 18.57
N ALA A 45 0.20 6.32 18.73
CA ALA A 45 1.18 6.64 19.77
C ALA A 45 1.75 8.06 19.61
N ALA A 46 2.11 8.45 18.39
CA ALA A 46 2.63 9.79 18.08
C ALA A 46 1.58 10.89 18.32
N ARG A 47 0.31 10.65 17.98
CA ARG A 47 -0.80 11.58 18.31
C ARG A 47 -0.99 11.75 19.82
N THR A 48 -0.86 10.66 20.57
CA THR A 48 -0.98 10.68 22.04
C THR A 48 0.19 11.43 22.67
N ALA A 49 1.39 11.24 22.15
CA ALA A 49 2.58 11.99 22.54
C ALA A 49 2.44 13.49 22.20
N GLU A 50 1.92 13.83 21.02
CA GLU A 50 1.63 15.21 20.61
C GLU A 50 0.65 15.89 21.56
N GLN A 51 -0.44 15.20 21.94
CA GLN A 51 -1.43 15.73 22.88
C GLN A 51 -0.86 15.89 24.29
N THR A 52 0.00 14.96 24.72
CA THR A 52 0.70 15.04 26.01
C THR A 52 1.68 16.22 26.02
N ALA A 53 2.46 16.39 24.96
CA ALA A 53 3.37 17.52 24.79
C ALA A 53 2.60 18.86 24.73
N PHE A 54 1.42 18.88 24.10
CA PHE A 54 0.54 20.05 24.11
C PHE A 54 0.09 20.41 25.52
N ASN A 55 -0.41 19.46 26.30
CA ASN A 55 -0.83 19.70 27.67
C ASN A 55 0.35 20.19 28.55
N ALA A 56 1.54 19.59 28.38
CA ALA A 56 2.75 20.04 29.07
C ALA A 56 3.15 21.46 28.65
N SER A 57 2.98 21.81 27.36
CA SER A 57 3.27 23.15 26.85
C SER A 57 2.38 24.22 27.49
N LEU A 58 1.13 23.92 27.83
CA LEU A 58 0.24 24.86 28.53
C LEU A 58 0.76 25.21 29.93
N ASN A 59 1.31 24.22 30.65
CA ASN A 59 1.92 24.46 31.96
C ASN A 59 3.17 25.34 31.84
N LEU A 60 4.00 25.11 30.83
CA LEU A 60 5.20 25.92 30.54
C LEU A 60 4.86 27.36 30.11
N ILE A 61 3.76 27.53 29.37
CA ILE A 61 3.23 28.85 29.02
C ILE A 61 2.76 29.58 30.30
N GLY A 62 2.08 28.88 31.21
CA GLY A 62 1.66 29.43 32.50
C GLY A 62 2.82 29.87 33.41
N SER A 63 4.00 29.26 33.25
CA SER A 63 5.22 29.65 33.99
C SER A 63 6.09 30.70 33.26
N GLY A 64 5.62 31.25 32.14
CA GLY A 64 6.34 32.28 31.36
C GLY A 64 7.43 31.73 30.43
N ASN A 65 7.57 30.40 30.32
CA ASN A 65 8.64 29.75 29.57
C ASN A 65 8.19 29.37 28.13
N HIS A 66 7.71 30.36 27.38
CA HIS A 66 7.03 30.17 26.09
C HIS A 66 7.91 29.58 24.99
N ALA A 67 9.22 29.88 25.00
CA ALA A 67 10.14 29.39 23.97
C ALA A 67 10.35 27.87 24.06
N GLU A 68 10.48 27.36 25.28
CA GLU A 68 10.63 25.93 25.55
C GLU A 68 9.32 25.17 25.25
N ALA A 69 8.17 25.75 25.62
CA ALA A 69 6.85 25.22 25.30
C ALA A 69 6.64 25.03 23.78
N ARG A 70 7.05 26.03 22.97
CA ARG A 70 6.97 25.95 21.50
C ARG A 70 7.88 24.87 20.94
N ARG A 71 9.15 24.82 21.35
CA ARG A 71 10.10 23.81 20.86
C ARG A 71 9.62 22.38 21.13
N ALA A 72 9.13 22.10 22.34
CA ALA A 72 8.62 20.78 22.69
C ALA A 72 7.40 20.39 21.83
N LEU A 73 6.48 21.34 21.60
CA LEU A 73 5.32 21.13 20.75
C LEU A 73 5.69 20.89 19.28
N ASP A 74 6.66 21.65 18.76
CA ASP A 74 7.10 21.55 17.37
C ASP A 74 7.78 20.20 17.10
N VAL A 75 8.60 19.70 18.03
CA VAL A 75 9.20 18.36 17.95
C VAL A 75 8.12 17.28 17.93
N ALA A 76 7.14 17.34 18.85
CA ALA A 76 6.08 16.35 18.90
C ALA A 76 5.18 16.39 17.65
N ARG A 77 4.92 17.58 17.09
CA ARG A 77 4.22 17.75 15.81
C ARG A 77 5.00 17.19 14.64
N ALA A 78 6.32 17.37 14.59
CA ALA A 78 7.16 16.79 13.54
C ALA A 78 7.08 15.26 13.56
N GLN A 79 7.22 14.64 14.73
CA GLN A 79 7.09 13.18 14.90
C GLN A 79 5.70 12.66 14.49
N SER A 80 4.63 13.39 14.84
CA SER A 80 3.26 13.07 14.41
C SER A 80 3.09 13.14 12.90
N ARG A 81 3.75 14.09 12.21
CA ARG A 81 3.74 14.18 10.75
C ARG A 81 4.50 13.02 10.10
N GLU A 82 5.69 12.71 10.58
CA GLU A 82 6.49 11.58 10.10
C GLU A 82 5.75 10.25 10.25
N ALA A 83 5.09 10.04 11.39
CA ALA A 83 4.28 8.83 11.61
C ALA A 83 3.08 8.73 10.65
N ARG A 84 2.43 9.87 10.32
CA ARG A 84 1.35 9.92 9.31
C ARG A 84 1.87 9.61 7.91
N GLU A 85 3.03 10.13 7.55
CA GLU A 85 3.66 9.87 6.24
C GLU A 85 4.06 8.40 6.12
N ALA A 86 4.64 7.82 7.16
CA ALA A 86 4.96 6.39 7.21
C ALA A 86 3.71 5.51 7.07
N ARG A 87 2.59 5.86 7.72
CA ARG A 87 1.32 5.17 7.54
C ARG A 87 0.81 5.25 6.10
N ARG A 88 0.83 6.45 5.50
CA ARG A 88 0.42 6.63 4.09
C ARG A 88 1.28 5.77 3.15
N ALA A 89 2.58 5.70 3.37
CA ALA A 89 3.46 4.85 2.58
C ALA A 89 3.09 3.36 2.72
N ALA A 90 2.82 2.89 3.94
CA ALA A 90 2.39 1.52 4.18
C ALA A 90 1.01 1.22 3.56
N GLU A 91 0.08 2.18 3.62
CA GLU A 91 -1.26 2.08 3.03
C GLU A 91 -1.20 2.00 1.50
N ASN A 92 -0.33 2.80 0.89
CA ASN A 92 -0.08 2.74 -0.56
C ASN A 92 0.46 1.38 -0.97
N GLN A 93 1.49 0.86 -0.28
CA GLN A 93 2.06 -0.46 -0.57
C GLN A 93 1.02 -1.58 -0.43
N TYR A 94 0.22 -1.55 0.64
CA TYR A 94 -0.86 -2.52 0.83
C TYR A 94 -1.91 -2.43 -0.30
N SER A 95 -2.28 -1.21 -0.68
CA SER A 95 -3.26 -0.96 -1.74
C SER A 95 -2.76 -1.38 -3.13
N GLU A 96 -1.48 -1.16 -3.43
CA GLU A 96 -0.84 -1.60 -4.67
C GLU A 96 -0.88 -3.12 -4.81
N ILE A 97 -0.43 -3.84 -3.78
CA ILE A 97 -0.44 -5.32 -3.79
C ILE A 97 -1.87 -5.86 -3.88
N LYS A 98 -2.81 -5.24 -3.16
CA LYS A 98 -4.23 -5.61 -3.20
C LYS A 98 -4.85 -5.35 -4.59
N GLY A 99 -4.50 -4.24 -5.21
CA GLY A 99 -4.92 -3.90 -6.58
C GLY A 99 -4.36 -4.88 -7.60
N GLU A 100 -3.10 -5.27 -7.46
CA GLU A 100 -2.48 -6.28 -8.32
C GLU A 100 -3.15 -7.65 -8.16
N LEU A 101 -3.46 -8.08 -6.93
CA LEU A 101 -4.24 -9.30 -6.70
C LEU A 101 -5.62 -9.22 -7.34
N ALA A 102 -6.33 -8.10 -7.20
CA ALA A 102 -7.64 -7.89 -7.82
C ALA A 102 -7.59 -8.00 -9.35
N PHE A 103 -6.49 -7.56 -9.99
CA PHE A 103 -6.28 -7.70 -11.42
C PHE A 103 -6.20 -9.18 -11.87
N TYR A 104 -5.54 -10.04 -11.09
CA TYR A 104 -5.49 -11.47 -11.37
C TYR A 104 -6.81 -12.19 -11.08
N TYR A 105 -7.49 -11.85 -9.97
CA TYR A 105 -8.80 -12.44 -9.63
C TYR A 105 -9.93 -12.05 -10.60
N SER A 106 -9.93 -10.83 -11.12
CA SER A 106 -10.98 -10.32 -12.02
C SER A 106 -10.89 -10.84 -13.45
N GLY A 107 -9.81 -11.54 -13.82
CA GLY A 107 -9.57 -11.94 -15.21
C GLY A 107 -9.19 -10.78 -16.14
N ALA A 108 -9.04 -9.55 -15.62
CA ALA A 108 -8.67 -8.37 -16.39
C ALA A 108 -7.31 -8.53 -17.11
N PHE A 109 -6.45 -9.43 -16.63
CA PHE A 109 -5.21 -9.80 -17.29
C PHE A 109 -5.41 -10.40 -18.70
N LEU A 110 -6.54 -11.07 -18.96
CA LEU A 110 -6.89 -11.62 -20.27
C LEU A 110 -7.06 -10.51 -21.33
N LEU A 111 -7.57 -9.34 -20.93
CA LEU A 111 -7.69 -8.16 -21.80
C LEU A 111 -6.32 -7.51 -22.08
N ARG A 112 -5.38 -7.60 -21.13
CA ARG A 112 -4.00 -7.11 -21.32
C ARG A 112 -3.23 -8.00 -22.30
N PHE A 113 -3.40 -9.33 -22.23
CA PHE A 113 -2.77 -10.26 -23.17
C PHE A 113 -3.29 -10.12 -24.61
N SER A 114 -4.61 -9.96 -24.78
CA SER A 114 -5.21 -9.75 -26.11
C SER A 114 -4.76 -8.44 -26.77
N ARG A 115 -4.46 -7.41 -25.97
CA ARG A 115 -3.88 -6.15 -26.45
C ARG A 115 -2.42 -6.28 -26.89
N ILE A 116 -1.61 -7.05 -26.17
CA ILE A 116 -0.21 -7.33 -26.54
C ILE A 116 -0.15 -8.16 -27.82
N ALA A 117 -0.99 -9.19 -27.95
CA ALA A 117 -1.09 -10.00 -29.17
C ALA A 117 -1.49 -9.18 -30.41
N HIS A 118 -2.35 -8.17 -30.24
CA HIS A 118 -2.71 -7.24 -31.33
C HIS A 118 -1.59 -6.25 -31.70
N SER A 119 -0.69 -5.95 -30.77
CA SER A 119 0.46 -5.05 -30.99
C SER A 119 1.56 -5.72 -31.82
N ASP A 120 1.90 -6.98 -31.50
CA ASP A 120 2.91 -7.73 -32.27
C ASP A 120 2.46 -8.03 -33.70
N SER A 121 1.16 -8.22 -33.92
CA SER A 121 0.61 -8.41 -35.27
C SER A 121 0.67 -7.16 -36.17
N ARG A 122 0.90 -5.95 -35.62
CA ARG A 122 1.00 -4.70 -36.41
C ARG A 122 2.42 -4.26 -36.73
N ASN A 123 3.43 -4.81 -36.02
CA ASN A 123 4.84 -4.49 -36.25
C ASN A 123 5.61 -5.61 -36.97
N GLY A 124 4.95 -6.72 -37.29
CA GLY A 124 5.48 -7.76 -38.16
C GLY A 124 5.07 -7.55 -39.61
N CYS A 125 5.69 -6.59 -40.30
CA CYS A 125 5.72 -6.47 -41.76
C CYS A 125 7.13 -6.08 -42.17
#